data_AF-A0A7V9VCW3-F1
#
_entry.id   AF-A0A7V9VCW3-F1
#
_cell.length_a   1.000
_cell.length_b   1.000
_cell.length_c   1.000
_cell.angle_alpha   90.00
_cell.angle_beta   90.00
_cell.angle_gamma   90.00
#
_symmetry.space_group_name_H-M   'P 1'
#
loop_
_entity.id
_entity.type
_entity.pdbx_description
1 polymer ?
#
loop_
_entity_poly.entity_id
_entity_poly.type
_entity_poly.pdbx_seq_one_letter_code
_entity_poly.pdbx_strand_id
1 'polypeptide(L)'
;MSRLGVSAQDASPGTMATHPIVGTWMATTPTGPAPGTYFADGTVVIMVPATQAGPRGVTFHSTGVGSWEPVSERGSHVTGDQLLFDADGNYTGSITIDGFPVVSEDGQTLLDDSPETTVTIRDADGVILDAIRGGPPVTGIRMGVGAPGFSPATPSVTTPTT
;
A
#
# COMPACT_ATOMS: atom_id res chain seq x y z
N MET A 1 -20.14 -34.20 -2.67
CA MET A 1 -18.82 -33.69 -2.29
C MET A 1 -18.95 -32.20 -2.05
N SER A 2 -18.88 -31.77 -0.78
CA SER A 2 -18.93 -30.37 -0.40
C SER A 2 -17.57 -29.73 -0.72
N ARG A 3 -17.54 -28.55 -1.36
CA ARG A 3 -16.32 -27.73 -1.45
C ARG A 3 -15.99 -27.26 -0.03
N LEU A 4 -15.08 -27.96 0.64
CA LEU A 4 -14.37 -27.42 1.80
C LEU A 4 -13.68 -26.13 1.34
N GLY A 5 -13.96 -25.04 2.06
CA GLY A 5 -13.67 -23.68 1.65
C GLY A 5 -12.19 -23.45 1.32
N VAL A 6 -11.95 -22.71 0.26
CA VAL A 6 -10.69 -22.00 0.06
C VAL A 6 -10.64 -20.96 1.17
N SER A 7 -9.67 -21.05 2.07
CA SER A 7 -9.40 -20.00 3.05
C SER A 7 -8.95 -18.74 2.31
N ALA A 8 -9.31 -17.56 2.82
CA ALA A 8 -8.89 -16.30 2.22
C ALA A 8 -7.38 -16.03 2.42
N GLN A 9 -6.75 -16.74 3.35
CA GLN A 9 -5.31 -16.75 3.63
C GLN A 9 -4.86 -18.19 3.89
N ASP A 10 -3.63 -18.52 3.50
CA ASP A 10 -3.02 -19.83 3.76
C ASP A 10 -2.25 -19.83 5.10
N ALA A 11 -1.81 -18.66 5.56
CA ALA A 11 -1.06 -18.51 6.81
C ALA A 11 -1.94 -18.71 8.06
N SER A 12 -1.35 -19.28 9.11
CA SER A 12 -2.05 -19.48 10.38
C SER A 12 -2.29 -18.13 11.10
N PRO A 13 -3.38 -17.98 11.90
CA PRO A 13 -3.62 -16.74 12.66
C PRO A 13 -2.47 -16.36 13.59
N GLY A 14 -1.75 -17.34 14.15
CA GLY A 14 -0.57 -17.08 14.98
C GLY A 14 0.57 -16.46 14.18
N THR A 15 0.85 -17.01 12.99
CA THR A 15 1.87 -16.47 12.05
C THR A 15 1.51 -15.05 11.61
N MET A 16 0.24 -14.81 11.27
CA MET A 16 -0.26 -13.49 10.90
C MET A 16 -0.04 -12.47 12.02
N ALA A 17 -0.45 -12.80 13.24
CA ALA A 17 -0.44 -11.88 14.37
C ALA A 17 0.98 -11.48 14.83
N THR A 18 1.99 -12.32 14.59
CA THR A 18 3.38 -12.05 14.99
C THR A 18 4.27 -11.59 13.85
N HIS A 19 3.76 -11.49 12.61
CA HIS A 19 4.58 -11.07 11.47
C HIS A 19 5.01 -9.60 11.63
N PRO A 20 6.26 -9.24 11.30
CA PRO A 20 6.78 -7.89 11.50
C PRO A 20 6.07 -6.82 10.66
N ILE A 21 5.32 -7.17 9.62
CA ILE A 21 4.54 -6.18 8.85
C ILE A 21 3.37 -5.59 9.66
N VAL A 22 2.88 -6.29 10.69
CA VAL A 22 1.74 -5.82 11.50
C VAL A 22 2.06 -4.47 12.13
N GLY A 23 1.11 -3.54 11.98
CA GLY A 23 1.23 -2.16 12.47
C GLY A 23 0.98 -1.12 11.38
N THR A 24 1.27 0.13 11.73
CA THR A 24 1.05 1.29 10.84
C THR A 24 2.37 1.81 10.31
N TRP A 25 2.38 2.16 9.03
CA TRP A 25 3.54 2.57 8.26
C TRP A 25 3.24 3.85 7.49
N MET A 26 4.19 4.75 7.42
CA MET A 26 4.17 5.84 6.46
C MET A 26 4.97 5.40 5.24
N ALA A 27 4.26 4.95 4.19
CA ALA A 27 4.92 4.59 2.94
C ALA A 27 5.22 5.84 2.11
N THR A 28 6.33 5.83 1.39
CA THR A 28 6.65 6.75 0.31
C THR A 28 6.49 6.00 -1.00
N THR A 29 5.46 6.36 -1.75
CA THR A 29 5.15 5.78 -3.06
C THR A 29 5.59 6.73 -4.18
N PRO A 30 5.60 6.29 -5.45
CA PRO A 30 5.87 7.18 -6.59
C PRO A 30 4.92 8.37 -6.70
N THR A 31 3.71 8.27 -6.15
CA THR A 31 2.70 9.35 -6.17
C THR A 31 2.69 10.20 -4.90
N GLY A 32 3.51 9.85 -3.91
CA GLY A 32 3.67 10.60 -2.66
C GLY A 32 3.51 9.73 -1.40
N PRO A 33 3.44 10.38 -0.22
CA PRO A 33 3.25 9.69 1.05
C PRO A 33 1.88 8.98 1.11
N ALA A 34 1.88 7.76 1.65
CA ALA A 34 0.68 6.94 1.78
C ALA A 34 0.72 6.15 3.10
N PRO A 35 0.00 6.57 4.15
CA PRO A 35 -0.06 5.78 5.37
C PRO A 35 -0.83 4.47 5.13
N GLY A 36 -0.33 3.37 5.68
CA GLY A 36 -0.96 2.05 5.59
C GLY A 36 -0.95 1.33 6.94
N THR A 37 -2.00 0.57 7.24
CA THR A 37 -2.08 -0.26 8.45
C THR A 37 -2.34 -1.71 8.05
N TYR A 38 -1.47 -2.60 8.53
CA TYR A 38 -1.59 -4.05 8.39
C TYR A 38 -2.05 -4.62 9.73
N PHE A 39 -3.23 -5.23 9.72
CA PHE A 39 -3.85 -5.82 10.90
C PHE A 39 -3.43 -7.27 11.05
N ALA A 40 -3.39 -7.75 12.30
CA ALA A 40 -3.03 -9.12 12.65
C ALA A 40 -4.00 -10.19 12.09
N ASP A 41 -5.19 -9.79 11.64
CA ASP A 41 -6.19 -10.66 11.04
C ASP A 41 -6.04 -10.82 9.51
N GLY A 42 -5.01 -10.20 8.93
CA GLY A 42 -4.79 -10.20 7.48
C GLY A 42 -5.48 -9.06 6.74
N THR A 43 -6.16 -8.15 7.42
CA THR A 43 -6.70 -6.94 6.77
C THR A 43 -5.59 -5.93 6.52
N VAL A 44 -5.64 -5.23 5.39
CA VAL A 44 -4.84 -4.03 5.14
C VAL A 44 -5.72 -2.84 4.78
N VAL A 45 -5.31 -1.66 5.24
CA VAL A 45 -5.89 -0.37 4.85
C VAL A 45 -4.76 0.53 4.37
N ILE A 46 -4.83 1.02 3.14
CA ILE A 46 -3.80 1.83 2.46
C ILE A 46 -4.42 3.16 2.06
N MET A 47 -3.90 4.27 2.56
CA MET A 47 -4.35 5.60 2.21
C MET A 47 -3.36 6.24 1.24
N VAL A 48 -3.66 6.22 -0.04
CA VAL A 48 -2.88 7.00 -1.04
C VAL A 48 -3.38 8.46 -1.07
N PRO A 49 -2.70 9.38 -1.79
CA PRO A 49 -3.22 10.73 -1.98
C PRO A 49 -4.66 10.71 -2.50
N ALA A 50 -5.54 11.47 -1.83
CA ALA A 50 -6.99 11.45 -2.07
C ALA A 50 -7.41 11.89 -3.48
N THR A 51 -6.51 12.56 -4.20
CA THR A 51 -6.73 13.06 -5.56
C THR A 51 -5.51 12.79 -6.42
N GLN A 52 -5.73 12.39 -7.66
CA GLN A 52 -4.68 12.30 -8.66
C GLN A 52 -5.14 12.95 -9.97
N ALA A 53 -4.26 13.72 -10.58
CA ALA A 53 -4.46 14.21 -11.94
C ALA A 53 -3.83 13.24 -12.93
N GLY A 54 -4.55 12.91 -14.00
CA GLY A 54 -4.06 12.08 -15.09
C GLY A 54 -4.70 12.45 -16.43
N PRO A 55 -4.46 11.66 -17.50
CA PRO A 55 -5.03 11.90 -18.82
C PRO A 55 -6.57 11.92 -18.86
N ARG A 56 -7.23 11.35 -17.84
CA ARG A 56 -8.69 11.32 -17.67
C ARG A 56 -9.22 12.45 -16.78
N GLY A 57 -8.40 13.44 -16.46
CA GLY A 57 -8.75 14.52 -15.53
C GLY A 57 -8.35 14.20 -14.09
N VAL A 58 -8.97 14.91 -13.15
CA VAL A 58 -8.78 14.67 -11.70
C VAL A 58 -9.73 13.56 -11.27
N THR A 59 -9.19 12.53 -10.62
CA THR A 59 -9.97 11.48 -9.96
C THR A 59 -9.84 11.59 -8.45
N PHE A 60 -10.89 11.20 -7.74
CA PHE A 60 -10.95 11.09 -6.29
C PHE A 60 -10.85 9.62 -5.88
N HIS A 61 -10.03 9.34 -4.88
CA HIS A 61 -9.65 7.98 -4.51
C HIS A 61 -10.32 7.63 -3.19
N SER A 62 -10.91 6.44 -3.10
CA SER A 62 -11.21 5.86 -1.80
C SER A 62 -9.92 5.45 -1.10
N THR A 63 -10.02 5.15 0.19
CA THR A 63 -9.00 4.34 0.85
C THR A 63 -8.90 2.98 0.16
N GLY A 64 -7.68 2.49 -0.01
CA GLY A 64 -7.39 1.13 -0.44
C GLY A 64 -7.68 0.16 0.70
N VAL A 65 -8.50 -0.85 0.47
CA VAL A 65 -8.80 -1.89 1.47
C VAL A 65 -8.56 -3.24 0.85
N GLY A 66 -7.99 -4.17 1.62
CA GLY A 66 -7.83 -5.53 1.14
C GLY A 66 -7.21 -6.45 2.16
N SER A 67 -6.42 -7.40 1.68
CA SER A 67 -5.85 -8.49 2.47
C SER A 67 -4.33 -8.59 2.29
N TRP A 68 -3.67 -9.19 3.27
CA TRP A 68 -2.27 -9.55 3.18
C TRP A 68 -2.00 -10.88 3.87
N GLU A 69 -0.87 -11.51 3.54
CA GLU A 69 -0.32 -12.66 4.28
C GLU A 69 1.23 -12.72 4.20
N PRO A 70 1.91 -13.40 5.14
CA PRO A 70 3.34 -13.67 5.06
C PRO A 70 3.69 -14.57 3.88
N VAL A 71 4.74 -14.20 3.14
CA VAL A 71 5.40 -15.05 2.13
C VAL A 71 6.82 -15.44 2.53
N SER A 72 7.35 -14.84 3.58
CA SER A 72 8.59 -15.23 4.26
C SER A 72 8.57 -14.75 5.71
N GLU A 73 9.70 -14.82 6.41
CA GLU A 73 9.82 -14.32 7.79
C GLU A 73 9.58 -12.80 7.91
N ARG A 74 9.95 -12.03 6.88
CA ARG A 74 9.84 -10.56 6.87
C ARG A 74 9.06 -10.01 5.68
N GLY A 75 8.79 -10.84 4.68
CA GLY A 75 8.07 -10.47 3.47
C GLY A 75 6.60 -10.83 3.56
N SER A 76 5.76 -9.95 3.07
CA SER A 76 4.32 -10.16 2.93
C SER A 76 3.89 -9.98 1.49
N HIS A 77 2.83 -10.67 1.08
CA HIS A 77 2.07 -10.37 -0.12
C HIS A 77 0.80 -9.62 0.29
N VAL A 78 0.49 -8.53 -0.40
CA VAL A 78 -0.66 -7.68 -0.11
C VAL A 78 -1.43 -7.40 -1.38
N THR A 79 -2.76 -7.47 -1.29
CA THR A 79 -3.67 -7.02 -2.33
C THR A 79 -4.62 -5.99 -1.74
N GLY A 80 -4.75 -4.82 -2.35
CA GLY A 80 -5.68 -3.78 -1.92
C GLY A 80 -6.34 -3.06 -3.08
N ASP A 81 -7.63 -2.77 -2.96
CA ASP A 81 -8.41 -2.10 -3.99
C ASP A 81 -8.81 -0.69 -3.56
N GLN A 82 -8.59 0.27 -4.45
CA GLN A 82 -9.08 1.64 -4.38
C GLN A 82 -10.15 1.86 -5.44
N LEU A 83 -11.19 2.60 -5.07
CA LEU A 83 -12.26 3.01 -5.97
C LEU A 83 -12.02 4.44 -6.44
N LEU A 84 -12.27 4.69 -7.72
CA LEU A 84 -12.07 5.98 -8.36
C LEU A 84 -13.41 6.65 -8.65
N PHE A 85 -13.52 7.93 -8.32
CA PHE A 85 -14.71 8.74 -8.56
C PHE A 85 -14.37 10.03 -9.31
N ASP A 86 -15.34 10.54 -10.08
CA ASP A 86 -15.28 11.90 -10.63
C ASP A 86 -15.74 12.95 -9.60
N ALA A 87 -15.73 14.22 -10.00
CA ALA A 87 -16.13 15.34 -9.14
C ALA A 87 -17.62 15.36 -8.76
N ASP A 88 -18.46 14.65 -9.52
CA ASP A 88 -19.89 14.52 -9.26
C ASP A 88 -20.19 13.30 -8.36
N GLY A 89 -19.15 12.52 -8.00
CA GLY A 89 -19.26 11.33 -7.16
C GLY A 89 -19.67 10.07 -7.93
N ASN A 90 -19.57 10.06 -9.26
CA ASN A 90 -19.83 8.86 -10.04
C ASN A 90 -18.61 7.93 -9.99
N TYR A 91 -18.87 6.64 -9.85
CA TYR A 91 -17.83 5.62 -9.94
C TYR A 91 -17.26 5.58 -11.37
N THR A 92 -15.93 5.64 -11.49
CA THR A 92 -15.22 5.70 -12.78
C THR A 92 -14.28 4.52 -13.02
N GLY A 93 -14.06 3.69 -12.00
CA GLY A 93 -13.18 2.52 -12.07
C GLY A 93 -12.46 2.23 -10.76
N SER A 94 -11.43 1.38 -10.82
CA SER A 94 -10.65 0.97 -9.65
C SER A 94 -9.17 0.87 -9.93
N ILE A 95 -8.37 0.88 -8.86
CA ILE A 95 -6.95 0.57 -8.86
C ILE A 95 -6.73 -0.58 -7.87
N THR A 96 -6.27 -1.72 -8.38
CA THR A 96 -5.78 -2.83 -7.54
C THR A 96 -4.28 -2.71 -7.40
N ILE A 97 -3.79 -2.69 -6.16
CA ILE A 97 -2.38 -2.80 -5.83
C ILE A 97 -2.12 -4.24 -5.38
N ASP A 98 -1.13 -4.87 -5.96
CA ASP A 98 -0.60 -6.16 -5.55
C ASP A 98 0.89 -5.97 -5.23
N GLY A 99 1.30 -6.08 -3.97
CA GLY A 99 2.61 -5.68 -3.49
C GLY A 99 3.31 -6.73 -2.66
N PHE A 100 4.64 -6.63 -2.56
CA PHE A 100 5.50 -7.60 -1.88
C PHE A 100 6.50 -6.94 -0.93
N PRO A 101 6.04 -6.14 0.07
CA PRO A 101 6.96 -5.44 0.96
C PRO A 101 7.72 -6.41 1.87
N VAL A 102 8.98 -6.09 2.10
CA VAL A 102 9.88 -6.76 3.04
C VAL A 102 10.25 -5.81 4.15
N VAL A 103 10.00 -6.23 5.40
CA VAL A 103 10.36 -5.46 6.60
C VAL A 103 11.84 -5.62 6.92
N SER A 104 12.49 -4.55 7.39
CA SER A 104 13.86 -4.58 7.89
C SER A 104 14.02 -5.48 9.12
N GLU A 105 15.25 -5.89 9.41
CA GLU A 105 15.54 -6.76 10.57
C GLU A 105 15.16 -6.11 11.91
N ASP A 106 15.34 -4.79 12.04
CA ASP A 106 14.93 -4.02 13.24
C ASP A 106 13.43 -3.70 13.29
N GLY A 107 12.68 -4.12 12.27
CA GLY A 107 11.26 -3.88 12.15
C GLY A 107 10.87 -2.42 11.90
N GLN A 108 11.80 -1.49 11.65
CA GLN A 108 11.49 -0.05 11.58
C GLN A 108 11.23 0.47 10.17
N THR A 109 11.65 -0.24 9.13
CA THR A 109 11.42 0.15 7.74
C THR A 109 10.86 -1.00 6.91
N LEU A 110 10.27 -0.68 5.77
CA LEU A 110 9.89 -1.64 4.74
C LEU A 110 10.38 -1.18 3.37
N LEU A 111 10.59 -2.14 2.48
CA LEU A 111 10.93 -1.94 1.08
C LEU A 111 10.09 -2.89 0.23
N ASP A 112 9.40 -2.36 -0.77
CA ASP A 112 8.84 -3.11 -1.89
C ASP A 112 9.55 -2.67 -3.17
N ASP A 113 10.51 -3.48 -3.61
CA ASP A 113 11.23 -3.36 -4.88
C ASP A 113 11.01 -4.60 -5.76
N SER A 114 9.97 -5.39 -5.45
CA SER A 114 9.74 -6.66 -6.11
C SER A 114 9.33 -6.47 -7.57
N PRO A 115 9.88 -7.24 -8.51
CA PRO A 115 9.41 -7.24 -9.90
C PRO A 115 8.00 -7.84 -10.05
N GLU A 116 7.49 -8.52 -9.02
CA GLU A 116 6.15 -9.11 -8.99
C GLU A 116 5.08 -8.09 -8.61
N THR A 117 5.45 -6.97 -8.00
CA THR A 117 4.52 -5.91 -7.63
C THR A 117 3.79 -5.37 -8.86
N THR A 118 2.46 -5.28 -8.77
CA THR A 118 1.62 -4.80 -9.86
C THR A 118 0.61 -3.76 -9.42
N VAL A 119 0.27 -2.87 -10.35
CA VAL A 119 -0.85 -1.93 -10.21
C VAL A 119 -1.76 -2.11 -11.42
N THR A 120 -2.99 -2.56 -11.19
CA THR A 120 -3.98 -2.77 -12.25
C THR A 120 -5.05 -1.69 -12.19
N ILE A 121 -5.25 -0.97 -13.29
CA ILE A 121 -6.26 0.08 -13.42
C ILE A 121 -7.41 -0.46 -14.25
N ARG A 122 -8.64 -0.34 -13.75
CA ARG A 122 -9.86 -0.72 -14.45
C ARG A 122 -10.80 0.45 -14.64
N ASP A 123 -11.61 0.42 -15.68
CA ASP A 123 -12.75 1.33 -15.82
C ASP A 123 -13.97 0.89 -14.99
N ALA A 124 -15.06 1.63 -15.12
CA ALA A 124 -16.30 1.36 -14.39
C ALA A 124 -16.95 0.01 -14.74
N ASP A 125 -16.70 -0.51 -15.94
CA ASP A 125 -17.21 -1.80 -16.41
C ASP A 125 -16.26 -2.97 -16.05
N GLY A 126 -15.13 -2.66 -15.39
CA GLY A 126 -14.12 -3.63 -14.97
C GLY A 126 -13.13 -4.01 -16.07
N VAL A 127 -13.14 -3.32 -17.21
CA VAL A 127 -12.14 -3.53 -18.27
C VAL A 127 -10.79 -3.02 -17.78
N ILE A 128 -9.76 -3.86 -17.90
CA ILE A 128 -8.38 -3.47 -17.58
C ILE A 128 -7.93 -2.43 -18.60
N LEU A 129 -7.68 -1.22 -18.13
CA LEU A 129 -7.15 -0.12 -18.92
C LEU A 129 -5.63 -0.13 -18.94
N ASP A 130 -5.03 -0.52 -17.81
CA ASP A 130 -3.57 -0.61 -17.67
C ASP A 130 -3.18 -1.62 -16.60
N ALA A 131 -1.99 -2.20 -16.74
CA ALA A 131 -1.38 -3.10 -15.79
C ALA A 131 0.12 -2.83 -15.71
N ILE A 132 0.53 -2.12 -14.68
CA ILE A 132 1.91 -1.75 -14.42
C ILE A 132 2.54 -2.89 -13.63
N ARG A 133 3.69 -3.40 -14.09
CA ARG A 133 4.50 -4.38 -13.35
C ARG A 133 5.84 -3.77 -12.96
N GLY A 134 6.22 -3.98 -11.71
CA GLY A 134 7.35 -3.30 -11.09
C GLY A 134 7.15 -1.77 -11.08
N GLY A 135 8.22 -1.06 -10.83
CA GLY A 135 8.22 0.40 -10.78
C GLY A 135 9.31 0.93 -9.86
N PRO A 136 9.35 2.24 -9.59
CA PRO A 136 10.17 2.77 -8.52
C PRO A 136 9.74 2.13 -7.19
N PRO A 137 10.70 1.84 -6.29
CA PRO A 137 10.41 1.13 -5.06
C PRO A 137 9.48 1.94 -4.16
N VAL A 138 8.64 1.23 -3.41
CA VAL A 138 7.93 1.79 -2.26
C VAL A 138 8.77 1.57 -1.02
N THR A 139 9.04 2.62 -0.26
CA THR A 139 9.69 2.51 1.06
C THR A 139 8.71 2.85 2.14
N GLY A 140 8.94 2.44 3.37
CA GLY A 140 8.11 2.88 4.48
C GLY A 140 8.87 2.95 5.79
N ILE A 141 8.41 3.82 6.67
CA ILE A 141 8.90 3.95 8.04
C ILE A 141 7.75 3.66 8.99
N ARG A 142 8.02 2.86 10.02
CA ARG A 142 7.02 2.52 11.01
C ARG A 142 6.54 3.77 11.74
N MET A 143 5.23 3.91 11.84
CA MET A 143 4.60 4.97 12.64
C MET A 143 4.49 4.53 14.10
N GLY A 144 4.54 5.49 15.00
CA GLY A 144 4.31 5.32 16.43
C GLY A 144 3.69 6.57 17.04
N VAL A 145 3.32 6.50 18.32
CA VAL A 145 2.81 7.67 19.05
C VAL A 145 3.90 8.76 19.08
N GLY A 146 3.61 9.91 18.48
CA GLY A 146 4.58 11.01 18.33
C GLY A 146 5.63 10.80 17.23
N ALA A 147 5.60 9.68 16.51
CA ALA A 147 6.50 9.35 15.41
C ALA A 147 5.68 9.12 14.14
N PRO A 148 5.42 10.17 13.33
CA PRO A 148 4.51 10.09 12.19
C PRO A 148 5.07 9.33 10.98
N GLY A 149 6.28 8.77 11.08
CA GLY A 149 6.90 7.99 10.01
C GLY A 149 7.41 8.80 8.81
N PHE A 150 7.43 10.13 8.88
CA PHE A 150 8.13 10.92 7.86
C PHE A 150 9.64 10.86 8.08
N SER A 151 10.40 10.75 7.00
CA SER A 151 11.86 10.92 7.07
C SER A 151 12.18 12.28 7.68
N PRO A 152 13.15 12.36 8.62
CA PRO A 152 13.56 13.64 9.18
C PRO A 152 14.05 14.56 8.06
N ALA A 153 13.59 15.81 8.07
CA ALA A 153 14.04 16.80 7.11
C ALA A 153 15.56 16.99 7.24
N THR A 154 16.28 16.97 6.12
CA THR A 154 17.66 17.45 6.09
C THR A 154 17.63 18.94 6.46
N PRO A 155 18.35 19.38 7.52
CA PRO A 155 18.36 20.79 7.89
C PRO A 155 18.88 21.62 6.71
N SER A 156 18.12 22.64 6.31
CA SER A 156 18.58 23.59 5.32
C SER A 156 19.76 24.35 5.90
N VAL A 157 20.94 24.25 5.27
CA VAL A 157 22.07 25.13 5.58
C VAL A 157 21.68 26.53 5.09
N THR A 158 21.17 27.37 5.98
CA THR A 158 21.09 28.80 5.70
C THR A 158 22.49 29.39 5.87
N THR A 159 23.16 29.68 4.76
CA THR A 159 24.34 30.55 4.80
C THR A 159 23.90 31.93 5.25
N PRO A 160 24.40 32.48 6.38
CA PRO A 160 24.09 33.86 6.75
C PRO A 160 24.70 34.79 5.71
N THR A 161 23.89 35.61 5.05
CA THR A 161 24.37 36.81 4.36
C THR A 161 24.73 37.85 5.41
N THR A 162 26.04 38.11 5.58
CA THR A 162 26.59 39.29 6.25
C THR A 162 26.54 40.52 5.35
#